data_AF-A0AAE1CPK7-F1
#
_entry.id   AF-A0AAE1CPK7-F1
#
_cell.length_a   1.000
_cell.length_b   1.000
_cell.length_c   1.000
_cell.angle_alpha   90.00
_cell.angle_beta   90.00
_cell.angle_gamma   90.00
#
_symmetry.space_group_name_H-M   'P 1'
#
loop_
_entity.id
_entity.type
_entity.pdbx_description
1 polymer ?
#
loop_
_entity_poly.entity_id
_entity_poly.type
_entity_poly.pdbx_seq_one_letter_code
_entity_poly.pdbx_strand_id
1 'polypeptide(L)'
;MWLDMPFTPTDITFKGQLETAPEDDLLKTPYQFFKELITDEMITNVHKKTNNYAMMKNGRELKTSGKEIETYIGLYLRMGLMGVKHKISSSSRCHGSRY
;
A
#
# COMPACT_ATOMS: atom_id res chain seq x y z
N MET A 1 -24.31 -46.46 32.39
CA MET A 1 -25.63 -45.94 32.02
C MET A 1 -25.39 -44.66 31.24
N TRP A 2 -25.44 -44.73 29.91
CA TRP A 2 -25.35 -43.55 29.05
C TRP A 2 -26.73 -42.90 29.04
N LEU A 3 -26.81 -41.60 29.29
CA LEU A 3 -28.06 -40.85 29.19
C LEU A 3 -28.27 -40.53 27.71
N ASP A 4 -29.32 -41.09 27.11
CA ASP A 4 -29.79 -40.71 25.78
C ASP A 4 -30.33 -39.27 25.85
N MET A 5 -29.43 -38.29 25.80
CA MET A 5 -29.83 -36.89 25.65
C MET A 5 -30.08 -36.62 24.16
N PRO A 6 -31.30 -36.19 23.79
CA PRO A 6 -31.58 -35.79 22.42
C PRO A 6 -30.70 -34.59 22.06
N PHE A 7 -30.17 -34.58 20.83
CA PHE A 7 -29.40 -33.46 20.33
C PHE A 7 -30.25 -32.17 20.35
N THR A 8 -29.78 -31.16 21.08
CA THR A 8 -30.34 -29.82 21.03
C THR A 8 -29.44 -28.96 20.14
N PRO A 9 -29.93 -28.47 18.98
CA PRO A 9 -29.14 -27.59 18.13
C PRO A 9 -28.80 -26.32 18.91
N THR A 10 -27.52 -25.97 18.93
CA THR A 10 -27.06 -24.72 19.53
C THR A 10 -27.65 -23.54 18.75
N ASP A 11 -28.15 -22.55 19.47
CA ASP A 11 -28.69 -21.32 18.90
C ASP A 11 -27.56 -20.55 18.17
N ILE A 12 -27.53 -20.66 16.84
CA ILE A 12 -26.62 -19.94 15.93
C ILE A 12 -27.17 -18.57 15.52
N THR A 13 -28.29 -18.13 16.10
CA THR A 13 -28.88 -16.85 15.75
C THR A 13 -27.91 -15.74 16.16
N PHE A 14 -27.47 -14.95 15.18
CA PHE A 14 -26.62 -13.79 15.43
C PHE A 14 -27.38 -12.79 16.31
N LYS A 15 -26.92 -12.62 17.56
CA LYS A 15 -27.51 -11.67 18.53
C LYS A 15 -26.86 -10.28 18.48
N GLY A 16 -25.93 -10.07 17.55
CA GLY A 16 -25.29 -8.77 17.35
C GLY A 16 -26.23 -7.80 16.64
N GLN A 17 -25.96 -6.51 16.82
CA GLN A 17 -26.61 -5.48 16.01
C GLN A 17 -26.07 -5.57 14.59
N LEU A 18 -26.95 -5.62 13.59
CA LEU A 18 -26.57 -5.42 12.20
C LEU A 18 -26.06 -3.99 12.08
N GLU A 19 -24.76 -3.83 11.86
CA GLU A 19 -24.22 -2.52 11.50
C GLU A 19 -24.81 -2.11 10.16
N THR A 20 -25.55 -1.01 10.15
CA THR A 20 -25.99 -0.38 8.92
C THR A 20 -24.76 0.15 8.19
N ALA A 21 -24.66 -0.13 6.90
CA ALA A 21 -23.64 0.47 6.06
C ALA A 21 -23.69 2.01 6.21
N PRO A 22 -22.53 2.69 6.22
CA PRO A 22 -22.51 4.14 6.19
C PRO A 22 -23.31 4.64 5.00
N GLU A 23 -23.99 5.78 5.15
CA GLU A 23 -24.59 6.46 4.00
C GLU A 23 -23.52 6.70 2.94
N ASP A 24 -23.87 6.58 1.65
CA ASP A 24 -22.89 6.66 0.55
C ASP A 24 -22.06 7.97 0.59
N ASP A 25 -22.65 9.05 1.10
CA ASP A 25 -22.01 10.37 1.28
C ASP A 25 -20.94 10.39 2.40
N LEU A 26 -20.94 9.39 3.28
CA LEU A 26 -19.94 9.18 4.34
C LEU A 26 -18.80 8.24 3.90
N LEU A 27 -18.95 7.58 2.75
CA LEU A 27 -17.93 6.67 2.24
C LEU A 27 -16.76 7.46 1.64
N LYS A 28 -15.62 7.44 2.34
CA LYS A 28 -14.39 8.01 1.81
C LYS A 28 -13.96 7.27 0.55
N THR A 29 -13.61 8.04 -0.47
CA THR A 29 -12.96 7.51 -1.67
C THR A 29 -11.61 6.88 -1.32
N PRO A 30 -11.11 5.91 -2.11
CA PRO A 30 -9.77 5.35 -1.91
C PRO A 30 -8.67 6.42 -1.85
N TYR A 31 -8.84 7.50 -2.62
CA TYR A 31 -7.95 8.65 -2.59
C TYR A 31 -8.00 9.41 -1.25
N GLN A 32 -9.18 9.61 -0.67
CA GLN A 32 -9.31 10.26 0.64
C GLN A 32 -8.63 9.44 1.74
N PHE A 33 -8.80 8.12 1.75
CA PHE A 33 -8.04 7.25 2.67
C PHE A 33 -6.53 7.37 2.47
N PHE A 34 -6.07 7.43 1.22
CA PHE A 34 -4.65 7.65 0.92
C PHE A 34 -4.14 8.98 1.49
N LYS A 35 -4.91 10.07 1.38
CA LYS A 35 -4.54 11.40 1.86
C LYS A 35 -4.55 11.55 3.38
N GLU A 36 -5.36 10.75 4.08
CA GLU A 36 -5.32 10.67 5.55
C GLU A 36 -4.04 10.00 6.05
N LEU A 37 -3.56 8.99 5.33
CA LEU A 37 -2.31 8.30 5.66
C LEU A 37 -1.08 9.10 5.20
N ILE A 38 -1.16 9.72 4.03
CA ILE A 38 -0.06 10.41 3.35
C ILE A 38 -0.48 11.85 3.09
N THR A 39 -0.20 12.70 4.06
CA THR A 39 -0.61 14.11 4.02
C THR A 39 0.17 14.92 2.98
N ASP A 40 -0.41 16.05 2.54
CA ASP A 40 0.27 17.00 1.66
C ASP A 40 1.60 17.52 2.24
N GLU A 41 1.67 17.63 3.56
CA GLU A 41 2.89 18.04 4.25
C GLU A 41 3.99 16.98 4.10
N MET A 42 3.64 15.69 4.25
CA MET A 42 4.58 14.59 4.03
C MET A 42 5.12 14.61 2.60
N ILE A 43 4.23 14.76 1.61
CA ILE A 43 4.61 14.84 0.19
C ILE A 43 5.55 16.04 -0.05
N THR A 44 5.21 17.20 0.51
CA THR A 44 6.02 18.42 0.40
C THR A 44 7.40 18.25 1.03
N ASN A 45 7.47 17.60 2.18
CA ASN A 45 8.72 17.34 2.89
C ASN A 45 9.63 16.36 2.12
N VAL A 46 9.05 15.28 1.57
CA VAL A 46 9.80 14.34 0.72
C VAL A 46 10.30 15.04 -0.54
N HIS A 47 9.45 15.81 -1.21
CA HIS A 47 9.82 16.61 -2.37
C HIS A 47 11.03 17.51 -2.10
N LYS A 48 10.98 18.33 -1.03
CA LYS A 48 12.07 19.24 -0.66
C LYS A 48 13.36 18.47 -0.34
N LYS A 49 13.27 17.40 0.46
CA LYS A 49 14.44 16.60 0.84
C LYS A 49 15.08 15.90 -0.36
N THR A 50 14.28 15.37 -1.28
CA THR A 50 14.77 14.71 -2.50
C THR A 50 15.54 15.69 -3.38
N ASN A 51 14.99 16.88 -3.64
CA ASN A 51 15.67 17.89 -4.43
C ASN A 51 16.94 18.42 -3.75
N ASN A 52 16.90 18.67 -2.45
CA ASN A 52 18.09 19.08 -1.67
C ASN A 52 19.19 18.00 -1.72
N TYR A 53 18.82 16.73 -1.54
CA TYR A 53 19.78 15.63 -1.62
C TYR A 53 20.39 15.50 -3.02
N ALA A 54 19.59 15.67 -4.08
CA ALA A 54 20.08 15.68 -5.45
C ALA A 54 21.10 16.80 -5.69
N MET A 55 20.80 18.02 -5.21
CA MET A 55 21.76 19.14 -5.24
C MET A 55 23.06 18.80 -4.52
N MET A 56 22.98 18.25 -3.30
CA MET A 56 24.16 17.91 -2.50
C MET A 56 25.02 16.82 -3.13
N LYS A 57 24.39 15.80 -3.71
CA LYS A 57 25.08 14.63 -4.25
C LYS A 57 25.63 14.85 -5.66
N ASN A 58 24.83 15.49 -6.51
CA ASN A 58 25.09 15.56 -7.95
C ASN A 58 25.43 16.98 -8.42
N GLY A 59 25.44 17.97 -7.52
CA GLY A 59 25.63 19.39 -7.85
C GLY A 59 24.49 20.01 -8.65
N ARG A 60 23.39 19.28 -8.86
CA ARG A 60 22.23 19.72 -9.65
C ARG A 60 20.94 19.19 -9.05
N GLU A 61 19.89 20.00 -9.16
CA GLU A 61 18.59 19.66 -8.62
C GLU A 61 17.92 18.63 -9.52
N LEU A 62 17.22 17.67 -8.92
CA LEU A 62 16.40 16.73 -9.67
C LEU A 62 15.16 17.41 -10.27
N LYS A 63 14.73 18.53 -9.67
CA LYS A 63 13.51 19.29 -10.01
C LYS A 63 12.25 18.43 -9.97
N THR A 64 12.23 17.44 -9.09
CA THR A 64 11.03 16.64 -8.84
C THR A 64 9.93 17.54 -8.30
N SER A 65 8.67 17.20 -8.58
CA SER A 65 7.46 17.87 -8.13
C SER A 65 6.70 17.02 -7.10
N GLY A 66 5.81 17.64 -6.32
CA GLY A 66 4.95 16.91 -5.37
C GLY A 66 4.10 15.83 -6.05
N LYS A 67 3.60 16.09 -7.26
CA LYS A 67 2.82 15.12 -8.05
C LYS A 67 3.62 13.89 -8.47
N GLU A 68 4.91 14.07 -8.79
CA GLU A 68 5.80 12.95 -9.12
C GLU A 68 6.08 12.10 -7.87
N ILE A 69 6.24 12.71 -6.70
CA ILE A 69 6.36 11.98 -5.43
C ILE A 69 5.08 11.17 -5.14
N GLU A 70 3.91 11.78 -5.31
CA GLU A 70 2.63 11.11 -5.11
C GLU A 70 2.45 9.92 -6.08
N THR A 71 2.77 10.13 -7.36
CA THR A 71 2.75 9.08 -8.39
C THR A 71 3.71 7.94 -8.04
N TYR A 72 4.90 8.27 -7.55
CA TYR A 72 5.91 7.29 -7.16
C TYR A 72 5.46 6.44 -5.96
N ILE A 73 4.81 7.06 -4.97
CA ILE A 73 4.20 6.35 -3.83
C ILE A 73 3.05 5.45 -4.33
N GLY A 74 2.18 5.97 -5.20
CA GLY A 74 1.09 5.19 -5.80
C GLY A 74 1.60 3.97 -6.58
N LEU A 75 2.75 4.09 -7.26
CA LEU A 75 3.42 2.97 -7.91
C LEU A 75 3.84 1.90 -6.89
N TYR A 76 4.44 2.29 -5.76
CA TYR A 76 4.79 1.34 -4.70
C TYR A 76 3.58 0.64 -4.09
N LEU A 77 2.49 1.38 -3.86
CA LEU A 77 1.24 0.80 -3.38
C LEU A 77 0.73 -0.27 -4.35
N ARG A 78 0.71 0.04 -5.66
CA ARG A 78 0.34 -0.92 -6.70
C ARG A 78 1.27 -2.13 -6.73
N MET A 79 2.58 -1.94 -6.57
CA MET A 79 3.54 -3.06 -6.52
C MET A 79 3.32 -3.96 -5.30
N GLY A 80 2.97 -3.39 -4.14
CA GLY A 80 2.61 -4.16 -2.95
C GLY A 80 1.36 -5.02 -3.17
N LEU A 81 0.34 -4.47 -3.83
CA LEU A 81 -0.91 -5.17 -4.14
C LEU A 81 -0.75 -6.26 -5.19
N MET A 82 0.02 -5.99 -6.25
CA MET A 82 0.29 -6.98 -7.30
C MET A 82 1.20 -8.11 -6.83
N GLY A 83 1.67 -8.06 -5.57
CA GLY A 83 2.55 -9.05 -4.97
C GLY A 83 3.69 -9.32 -5.91
N VAL A 84 4.51 -8.30 -6.21
CA VAL A 84 5.70 -8.42 -7.06
C VAL A 84 6.58 -9.53 -6.46
N LYS A 85 6.30 -10.76 -6.87
CA LYS A 85 7.17 -11.89 -6.71
C LYS A 85 8.34 -11.48 -7.56
N HIS A 86 9.42 -11.02 -6.93
CA HIS A 86 10.71 -11.07 -7.55
C HIS A 86 10.92 -12.53 -7.95
N LYS A 87 10.48 -12.91 -9.16
CA LYS A 87 11.24 -13.89 -9.91
C LYS A 87 12.54 -13.15 -10.13
N ILE A 88 13.49 -13.37 -9.21
CA ILE A 88 14.88 -13.03 -9.42
C ILE A 88 15.17 -13.67 -10.78
N SER A 89 15.13 -12.84 -11.82
CA SER A 89 15.70 -13.22 -13.08
C SER A 89 17.17 -13.39 -12.75
N SER A 90 17.58 -14.63 -12.51
CA SER A 90 18.95 -15.03 -12.68
C SER A 90 19.29 -14.71 -14.13
N SER A 91 19.71 -13.47 -14.36
CA SER A 91 20.36 -13.04 -15.58
C SER A 91 21.49 -14.04 -15.78
N SER A 92 21.27 -14.92 -16.76
CA SER A 92 22.19 -15.96 -17.11
C SER A 92 23.40 -15.29 -17.75
N ARG A 93 24.48 -15.24 -16.97
CA ARG A 93 25.88 -15.14 -17.41
C ARG A 93 26.17 -14.03 -18.44
N CYS A 94 26.67 -12.90 -17.93
CA CYS A 94 27.65 -12.12 -18.69
C CYS A 94 28.84 -13.07 -19.01
N HIS A 95 28.98 -13.48 -20.26
CA HIS A 95 30.23 -14.04 -20.76
C HIS A 95 31.23 -12.89 -20.82
N GLY A 96 32.10 -12.81 -19.83
CA GLY A 96 33.36 -12.10 -19.97
C GLY A 96 34.19 -12.84 -21.00
N SER A 97 34.27 -12.31 -22.22
CA SER A 97 35.35 -12.67 -23.13
C SER A 97 36.63 -12.04 -22.59
N ARG A 98 37.45 -12.85 -21.95
CA ARG A 98 38.86 -12.56 -21.72
C ARG A 98 39.60 -12.98 -22.98
N TYR A 99 40.54 -12.11 -23.39
CA TYR A 99 41.43 -12.15 -24.55
C TYR A 99 40.81 -11.64 -25.85
#